data_AF-A0A2R6H9B5-F1
#
_entry.id   AF-A0A2R6H9B5-F1
#
_cell.length_a   1.000
_cell.length_b   1.000
_cell.length_c   1.000
_cell.angle_alpha   90.00
_cell.angle_beta   90.00
_cell.angle_gamma   90.00
#
_symmetry.space_group_name_H-M   'P 1'
#
loop_
_entity.id
_entity.type
_entity.pdbx_description
1 polymer ?
#
loop_
_entity_poly.entity_id
_entity_poly.type
_entity_poly.pdbx_seq_one_letter_code
_entity_poly.pdbx_strand_id
1 'polypeptide(L)'
;MAASDSPRPDWIDPEQYPFDSNHADLDAGRLHYVDEGEGRPVLMLHGNPTWSFLYRHLLRGLSEDYRCIAPDYLGFGLSEKPRDFSYRPAAHADVVEEFIEELGLAELTLVVHDWGGPIGCRYAVENPGNVHSLVVMNTFCWPVERDLYLKAFGGLLGSRLGKLLITRRNFFARSCEGDCWPGELALRKRSGQG
;
A
#
# COMPACT_ATOMS: atom_id res chain seq x y z
N MET A 1 -13.48 20.22 10.90
CA MET A 1 -12.82 18.95 11.25
C MET A 1 -11.34 19.24 11.41
N ALA A 2 -10.76 18.91 12.56
CA ALA A 2 -9.38 19.27 12.87
C ALA A 2 -8.44 18.30 12.13
N ALA A 3 -7.63 18.82 11.21
CA ALA A 3 -6.48 18.11 10.68
C ALA A 3 -5.62 17.65 11.86
N SER A 4 -5.42 16.35 12.03
CA SER A 4 -4.47 15.87 13.02
C SER A 4 -3.07 16.16 12.51
N ASP A 5 -2.50 17.26 13.01
CA ASP A 5 -1.21 17.83 12.67
C ASP A 5 -0.06 16.97 13.21
N SER A 6 0.03 15.72 12.75
CA SER A 6 1.25 14.95 12.92
C SER A 6 2.26 15.50 11.92
N PRO A 7 3.35 16.14 12.37
CA PRO A 7 4.30 16.76 11.46
C PRO A 7 4.86 15.69 10.51
N ARG A 8 4.91 16.01 9.22
CA ARG A 8 5.47 15.13 8.19
C ARG A 8 6.86 14.66 8.64
N PRO A 9 7.15 13.35 8.61
CA PRO A 9 8.47 12.87 8.97
C PRO A 9 9.59 13.50 8.14
N ASP A 10 10.71 13.80 8.79
CA ASP A 10 11.88 14.47 8.22
C ASP A 10 12.62 13.67 7.14
N TRP A 11 12.45 12.35 7.14
CA TRP A 11 13.01 11.45 6.13
C TRP A 11 12.25 11.47 4.79
N ILE A 12 11.10 12.14 4.71
CA ILE A 12 10.36 12.31 3.46
C ILE A 12 10.86 13.56 2.75
N ASP A 13 11.44 13.37 1.57
CA ASP A 13 11.83 14.48 0.70
C ASP A 13 10.56 15.22 0.20
N PRO A 14 10.36 16.50 0.58
CA PRO A 14 9.20 17.27 0.16
C PRO A 14 9.16 17.52 -1.36
N GLU A 15 10.32 17.52 -2.04
CA GLU A 15 10.36 17.67 -3.49
C GLU A 15 9.86 16.41 -4.21
N GLN A 16 10.00 15.23 -3.58
CA GLN A 16 9.52 13.96 -4.11
C GLN A 16 8.07 13.67 -3.72
N TYR A 17 7.63 14.13 -2.55
CA TYR A 17 6.28 13.88 -2.05
C TYR A 17 5.60 15.18 -1.56
N PRO A 18 5.24 16.10 -2.47
CA PRO A 18 4.69 17.42 -2.17
C PRO A 18 3.17 17.40 -1.95
N PHE A 19 2.60 16.32 -1.42
CA PHE A 19 1.14 16.14 -1.31
C PHE A 19 0.62 16.41 0.09
N ASP A 20 -0.61 16.88 0.20
CA ASP A 20 -1.22 17.08 1.51
C ASP A 20 -1.49 15.74 2.21
N SER A 21 -1.25 15.72 3.52
CA SER A 21 -1.39 14.54 4.36
C SER A 21 -2.77 14.52 4.98
N ASN A 22 -3.65 13.64 4.48
CA ASN A 22 -5.01 13.49 4.97
C ASN A 22 -5.13 12.22 5.81
N HIS A 23 -6.13 12.19 6.70
CA HIS A 23 -6.37 11.07 7.60
C HIS A 23 -7.86 10.79 7.70
N ALA A 24 -8.22 9.50 7.62
CA ALA A 24 -9.56 9.00 7.91
C ALA A 24 -9.51 8.15 9.18
N ASP A 25 -10.39 8.44 10.14
CA ASP A 25 -10.55 7.66 11.36
C ASP A 25 -11.57 6.54 11.08
N LEU A 26 -11.07 5.33 10.86
CA LEU A 26 -11.86 4.13 10.56
C LEU A 26 -11.94 3.21 11.78
N ASP A 27 -12.88 2.27 11.79
CA ASP A 27 -13.11 1.32 12.89
C ASP A 27 -11.84 0.54 13.27
N ALA A 28 -11.05 0.15 12.28
CA ALA A 28 -9.82 -0.61 12.48
C ALA A 28 -8.60 0.23 12.86
N GLY A 29 -8.66 1.55 12.68
CA GLY A 29 -7.57 2.49 12.97
C GLY A 29 -7.49 3.66 12.00
N ARG A 30 -6.59 4.60 12.28
CA ARG A 30 -6.41 5.80 11.47
C ARG A 30 -5.61 5.52 10.20
N LEU A 31 -6.23 5.82 9.06
CA LEU A 31 -5.65 5.63 7.75
C LEU A 31 -5.16 6.96 7.16
N HIS A 32 -3.88 7.03 6.81
CA HIS A 32 -3.32 8.13 6.03
C HIS A 32 -3.65 7.97 4.55
N TYR A 33 -3.91 9.07 3.85
CA TYR A 33 -4.07 9.08 2.41
C TYR A 33 -3.69 10.43 1.79
N VAL A 34 -3.35 10.38 0.50
CA VAL A 34 -3.27 11.57 -0.36
C VAL A 34 -4.57 11.71 -1.14
N ASP A 35 -5.03 12.95 -1.32
CA ASP A 35 -6.24 13.32 -2.08
C ASP A 35 -5.96 14.60 -2.83
N GLU A 36 -5.74 14.49 -4.14
CA GLU A 36 -5.27 15.57 -5.00
C GLU A 36 -6.18 15.73 -6.21
N GLY A 37 -6.42 16.96 -6.63
CA GLY A 37 -7.28 17.25 -7.77
C GLY A 37 -8.78 17.14 -7.48
N GLU A 38 -9.58 17.26 -8.53
CA GLU A 38 -11.05 17.25 -8.46
C GLU A 38 -11.64 16.41 -9.61
N GLY A 39 -12.93 16.08 -9.53
CA GLY A 39 -13.63 15.35 -10.57
C GLY A 39 -13.78 13.86 -10.28
N ARG A 40 -13.67 13.01 -11.32
CA ARG A 40 -13.91 11.57 -11.19
C ARG A 40 -12.81 10.91 -10.34
N PRO A 41 -13.18 10.10 -9.32
CA PRO A 41 -12.19 9.55 -8.40
C PRO A 41 -11.36 8.43 -9.03
N VAL A 42 -10.05 8.49 -8.82
CA VAL A 42 -9.07 7.44 -9.16
C VAL A 42 -8.43 6.96 -7.86
N LEU A 43 -8.81 5.76 -7.40
CA LEU A 43 -8.31 5.17 -6.16
C LEU A 43 -7.14 4.23 -6.45
N MET A 44 -5.97 4.51 -5.88
CA MET A 44 -4.72 3.81 -6.14
C MET A 44 -4.29 2.96 -4.95
N LEU A 45 -4.37 1.63 -5.11
CA LEU A 45 -4.14 0.63 -4.06
C LEU A 45 -2.77 -0.04 -4.23
N HIS A 46 -1.85 0.29 -3.31
CA HIS A 46 -0.46 -0.16 -3.35
C HIS A 46 -0.30 -1.63 -2.92
N GLY A 47 0.95 -2.12 -2.89
CA GLY A 47 1.28 -3.44 -2.36
C GLY A 47 2.38 -3.42 -1.31
N ASN A 48 2.98 -4.58 -1.04
CA ASN A 48 4.04 -4.76 -0.05
C ASN A 48 5.43 -4.66 -0.73
N PRO A 49 6.45 -3.98 -0.15
CA PRO A 49 6.48 -3.20 1.09
C PRO A 49 6.32 -1.70 0.85
N THR A 50 5.43 -1.33 -0.07
CA THR A 50 5.25 0.06 -0.52
C THR A 50 4.13 0.75 0.26
N TRP A 51 3.85 2.00 -0.13
CA TRP A 51 2.79 2.87 0.37
C TRP A 51 2.45 3.89 -0.73
N SER A 52 1.55 4.85 -0.48
CA SER A 52 1.11 5.87 -1.47
C SER A 52 2.25 6.60 -2.19
N PHE A 53 3.44 6.68 -1.61
CA PHE A 53 4.66 7.17 -2.27
C PHE A 53 4.96 6.49 -3.63
N LEU A 54 4.56 5.23 -3.80
CA LEU A 54 4.65 4.51 -5.07
C LEU A 54 3.96 5.27 -6.22
N TYR A 55 2.85 5.92 -5.91
CA TYR A 55 1.99 6.58 -6.89
C TYR A 55 2.30 8.07 -7.09
N ARG A 56 3.35 8.63 -6.47
CA ARG A 56 3.67 10.07 -6.55
C ARG A 56 3.74 10.64 -7.98
N HIS A 57 4.20 9.86 -8.95
CA HIS A 57 4.24 10.32 -10.34
C HIS A 57 2.87 10.26 -11.02
N LEU A 58 2.03 9.28 -10.67
CA LEU A 58 0.65 9.21 -11.16
C LEU A 58 -0.21 10.30 -10.54
N LEU A 59 -0.08 10.53 -9.22
CA LEU A 59 -0.75 11.61 -8.51
C LEU A 59 -0.49 12.96 -9.21
N ARG A 60 0.78 13.32 -9.45
CA ARG A 60 1.14 14.56 -10.16
C ARG A 60 0.63 14.62 -11.60
N GLY A 61 0.65 13.50 -12.31
CA GLY A 61 0.31 13.46 -13.73
C GLY A 61 -1.19 13.40 -14.02
N LEU A 62 -2.01 13.03 -13.04
CA LEU A 62 -3.45 12.82 -13.21
C LEU A 62 -4.31 13.80 -12.41
N SER A 63 -3.75 14.45 -11.38
CA SER A 63 -4.50 15.37 -10.51
C SER A 63 -5.04 16.62 -11.22
N GLU A 64 -4.55 16.92 -12.42
CA GLU A 64 -5.09 18.02 -13.24
C GLU A 64 -6.50 17.72 -13.78
N ASP A 65 -6.81 16.44 -14.03
CA ASP A 65 -8.05 15.99 -14.69
C ASP A 65 -8.95 15.12 -13.79
N TYR A 66 -8.40 14.55 -12.71
CA TYR A 66 -9.06 13.56 -11.86
C TYR A 66 -8.79 13.83 -10.38
N ARG A 67 -9.74 13.44 -9.53
CA ARG A 67 -9.52 13.35 -8.08
C ARG A 67 -8.72 12.09 -7.78
N CYS A 68 -7.44 12.23 -7.52
CA CYS A 68 -6.50 11.13 -7.32
C CYS A 68 -6.31 10.83 -5.83
N ILE A 69 -6.70 9.63 -5.42
CA ILE A 69 -6.70 9.21 -4.02
C ILE A 69 -5.76 8.02 -3.84
N ALA A 70 -4.82 8.11 -2.91
CA ALA A 70 -3.85 7.06 -2.62
C ALA A 70 -3.75 6.81 -1.10
N PRO A 71 -4.47 5.81 -0.56
CA PRO A 71 -4.37 5.41 0.84
C PRO A 71 -3.08 4.65 1.15
N ASP A 72 -2.60 4.78 2.38
CA ASP A 72 -1.63 3.88 2.99
C ASP A 72 -2.39 2.81 3.80
N TYR A 73 -2.16 1.53 3.52
CA TYR A 73 -2.76 0.49 4.34
C TYR A 73 -2.33 0.59 5.81
N LEU A 74 -3.20 0.17 6.75
CA LEU A 74 -2.83 0.02 8.16
C LEU A 74 -1.55 -0.83 8.28
N GLY A 75 -0.57 -0.38 9.07
CA GLY A 75 0.76 -0.99 9.13
C GLY A 75 1.79 -0.44 8.15
N PHE A 76 1.37 0.30 7.12
CA PHE A 76 2.22 0.82 6.05
C PHE A 76 2.26 2.34 6.06
N GLY A 77 3.27 2.91 5.40
CA GLY A 77 3.43 4.34 5.21
C GLY A 77 3.22 5.14 6.51
N LEU A 78 2.40 6.19 6.38
CA LEU A 78 2.06 7.10 7.47
C LEU A 78 0.79 6.69 8.23
N SER A 79 0.12 5.61 7.82
CA SER A 79 -1.02 5.05 8.56
C SER A 79 -0.62 4.50 9.92
N GLU A 80 -1.62 4.43 10.80
CA GLU A 80 -1.51 3.79 12.10
C GLU A 80 -1.08 2.31 11.94
N LYS A 81 -0.46 1.77 12.98
CA LYS A 81 0.07 0.40 13.02
C LYS A 81 -0.52 -0.36 14.21
N PRO A 82 -1.83 -0.67 14.22
CA PRO A 82 -2.50 -1.27 15.37
C PRO A 82 -1.94 -2.67 15.65
N ARG A 83 -1.67 -2.99 16.92
CA ARG A 83 -1.06 -4.28 17.29
C ARG A 83 -2.00 -5.47 17.10
N ASP A 84 -3.29 -5.24 17.28
CA ASP A 84 -4.31 -6.29 17.27
C ASP A 84 -5.02 -6.44 15.90
N PHE A 85 -4.60 -5.66 14.90
CA PHE A 85 -5.09 -5.81 13.53
C PHE A 85 -4.55 -7.10 12.89
N SER A 86 -5.36 -7.78 12.09
CA SER A 86 -4.98 -9.11 11.57
C SER A 86 -3.92 -9.06 10.45
N TYR A 87 -3.82 -7.93 9.74
CA TYR A 87 -2.98 -7.72 8.56
C TYR A 87 -3.19 -8.76 7.43
N ARG A 88 -4.35 -9.42 7.43
CA ARG A 88 -4.73 -10.32 6.34
C ARG A 88 -5.31 -9.50 5.19
N PRO A 89 -5.14 -9.93 3.93
CA PRO A 89 -5.73 -9.24 2.78
C PRO A 89 -7.23 -9.00 2.91
N ALA A 90 -7.97 -9.95 3.49
CA ALA A 90 -9.40 -9.79 3.74
C ALA A 90 -9.70 -8.60 4.67
N ALA A 91 -8.95 -8.44 5.76
CA ALA A 91 -9.14 -7.32 6.68
C ALA A 91 -8.74 -5.97 6.05
N HIS A 92 -7.73 -5.96 5.17
CA HIS A 92 -7.42 -4.77 4.39
C HIS A 92 -8.50 -4.41 3.38
N ALA A 93 -9.17 -5.42 2.79
CA ALA A 93 -10.30 -5.16 1.91
C ALA A 93 -11.50 -4.57 2.65
N ASP A 94 -11.79 -5.06 3.86
CA ASP A 94 -12.85 -4.47 4.71
C ASP A 94 -12.55 -2.99 5.01
N VAL A 95 -11.29 -2.67 5.35
CA VAL A 95 -10.86 -1.28 5.59
C VAL A 95 -10.92 -0.41 4.32
N VAL A 96 -10.61 -0.96 3.15
CA VAL A 96 -10.73 -0.23 1.87
C VAL A 96 -12.19 0.07 1.54
N GLU A 97 -13.09 -0.88 1.78
CA GLU A 97 -14.53 -0.68 1.60
C GLU A 97 -15.04 0.45 2.51
N GLU A 98 -14.73 0.37 3.80
CA GLU A 98 -15.08 1.41 4.78
C GLU A 98 -14.49 2.79 4.38
N PHE A 99 -13.24 2.82 3.91
CA PHE A 99 -12.59 4.04 3.45
C PHE A 99 -13.28 4.65 2.21
N ILE A 100 -13.73 3.81 1.28
CA ILE A 100 -14.48 4.26 0.10
C ILE A 100 -15.83 4.86 0.52
N GLU A 101 -16.51 4.24 1.48
CA GLU A 101 -17.77 4.72 2.03
C GLU A 101 -17.59 6.06 2.78
N GLU A 102 -16.58 6.15 3.64
CA GLU A 102 -16.27 7.36 4.43
C GLU A 102 -15.98 8.58 3.53
N LEU A 103 -15.27 8.37 2.42
CA LEU A 103 -15.01 9.43 1.45
C LEU A 103 -16.14 9.64 0.43
N GLY A 104 -17.20 8.82 0.49
CA GLY A 104 -18.34 8.88 -0.43
C GLY A 104 -17.95 8.71 -1.90
N LEU A 105 -16.97 7.86 -2.20
CA LEU A 105 -16.47 7.72 -3.57
C LEU A 105 -17.46 6.96 -4.44
N ALA A 106 -17.86 7.58 -5.55
CA ALA A 106 -18.78 7.01 -6.52
C ALA A 106 -18.18 6.95 -7.93
N GLU A 107 -18.56 5.94 -8.71
CA GLU A 107 -18.12 5.73 -10.11
C GLU A 107 -16.58 5.76 -10.27
N LEU A 108 -15.87 5.12 -9.35
CA LEU A 108 -14.42 5.24 -9.23
C LEU A 108 -13.67 4.40 -10.25
N THR A 109 -12.50 4.90 -10.65
CA THR A 109 -11.47 4.11 -11.32
C THR A 109 -10.55 3.50 -10.28
N LEU A 110 -10.46 2.18 -10.25
CA LEU A 110 -9.60 1.46 -9.31
C LEU A 110 -8.27 1.11 -9.98
N VAL A 111 -7.15 1.52 -9.40
CA VAL A 111 -5.81 1.18 -9.85
C VAL A 111 -5.18 0.26 -8.81
N VAL A 112 -4.80 -0.96 -9.21
CA VAL A 112 -4.34 -2.00 -8.27
C VAL A 112 -2.94 -2.52 -8.62
N HIS A 113 -2.09 -2.70 -7.60
CA HIS A 113 -0.74 -3.24 -7.74
C HIS A 113 -0.34 -4.21 -6.61
N ASP A 114 0.34 -5.31 -6.93
CA ASP A 114 0.80 -6.32 -5.96
C ASP A 114 -0.34 -6.76 -4.99
N TRP A 115 -0.26 -6.58 -3.67
CA TRP A 115 -1.36 -6.90 -2.75
C TRP A 115 -2.63 -6.05 -2.95
N GLY A 116 -2.50 -4.88 -3.59
CA GLY A 116 -3.64 -4.04 -3.96
C GLY A 116 -4.60 -4.73 -4.94
N GLY A 117 -4.15 -5.73 -5.71
CA GLY A 117 -5.02 -6.52 -6.58
C GLY A 117 -6.05 -7.34 -5.83
N PRO A 118 -5.67 -8.34 -5.01
CA PRO A 118 -6.66 -9.13 -4.29
C PRO A 118 -7.50 -8.29 -3.32
N ILE A 119 -6.93 -7.23 -2.73
CA ILE A 119 -7.65 -6.30 -1.85
C ILE A 119 -8.69 -5.50 -2.63
N GLY A 120 -8.29 -4.83 -3.70
CA GLY A 120 -9.18 -3.98 -4.50
C GLY A 120 -10.18 -4.77 -5.34
N CYS A 121 -9.79 -5.93 -5.87
CA CYS A 121 -10.69 -6.77 -6.65
C CYS A 121 -11.82 -7.37 -5.80
N ARG A 122 -11.62 -7.55 -4.49
CA ARG A 122 -12.73 -7.92 -3.61
C ARG A 122 -13.82 -6.85 -3.64
N TYR A 123 -13.46 -5.59 -3.43
CA TYR A 123 -14.39 -4.46 -3.52
C TYR A 123 -15.05 -4.38 -4.91
N ALA A 124 -14.28 -4.52 -6.00
CA ALA A 124 -14.82 -4.42 -7.35
C ALA A 124 -15.82 -5.53 -7.70
N VAL A 125 -15.67 -6.73 -7.13
CA VAL A 125 -16.61 -7.85 -7.32
C VAL A 125 -17.87 -7.66 -6.49
N GLU A 126 -17.75 -7.15 -5.27
CA GLU A 126 -18.87 -6.90 -4.35
C GLU A 126 -19.69 -5.67 -4.78
N ASN A 127 -19.03 -4.66 -5.37
CA ASN A 127 -19.61 -3.37 -5.73
C ASN A 127 -19.43 -3.00 -7.22
N PRO A 128 -19.82 -3.86 -8.19
CA PRO A 128 -19.52 -3.65 -9.60
C PRO A 128 -20.20 -2.41 -10.20
N GLY A 129 -21.32 -1.96 -9.61
CA GLY A 129 -22.00 -0.74 -10.03
C GLY A 129 -21.27 0.54 -9.66
N ASN A 130 -20.33 0.48 -8.70
CA ASN A 130 -19.57 1.64 -8.25
C ASN A 130 -18.20 1.77 -8.94
N VAL A 131 -17.73 0.72 -9.62
CA VAL A 131 -16.43 0.71 -10.29
C VAL A 131 -16.60 1.01 -11.78
N HIS A 132 -16.26 2.23 -12.19
CA HIS A 132 -16.32 2.65 -13.59
C HIS A 132 -15.22 2.00 -14.43
N SER A 133 -14.02 1.83 -13.87
CA SER A 133 -12.87 1.26 -14.59
C SER A 133 -11.90 0.59 -13.63
N LEU A 134 -11.17 -0.42 -14.12
CA LEU A 134 -10.17 -1.16 -13.36
C LEU A 134 -8.86 -1.20 -14.14
N VAL A 135 -7.78 -0.69 -13.53
CA VAL A 135 -6.41 -0.72 -14.05
C VAL A 135 -5.59 -1.70 -13.21
N VAL A 136 -5.09 -2.75 -13.84
CA VAL A 136 -4.41 -3.86 -13.16
C VAL A 136 -2.93 -3.86 -13.51
N MET A 137 -2.05 -3.72 -12.50
CA MET A 137 -0.61 -3.63 -12.67
C MET A 137 0.11 -4.69 -11.83
N ASN A 138 0.93 -5.56 -12.45
CA ASN A 138 1.78 -6.56 -11.78
C ASN A 138 1.18 -7.13 -10.48
N THR A 139 0.02 -7.79 -10.60
CA THR A 139 -0.74 -8.31 -9.46
C THR A 139 -1.45 -9.61 -9.83
N PHE A 140 -2.18 -10.18 -8.88
CA PHE A 140 -3.00 -11.36 -9.04
C PHE A 140 -4.42 -11.14 -8.49
N CYS A 141 -5.40 -11.68 -9.20
CA CYS A 141 -6.82 -11.51 -8.85
C CYS A 141 -7.58 -12.86 -8.87
N TRP A 142 -6.84 -13.97 -8.81
CA TRP A 142 -7.41 -15.32 -8.82
C TRP A 142 -7.44 -15.93 -7.42
N PRO A 143 -8.36 -16.89 -7.18
CA PRO A 143 -8.43 -17.62 -5.92
C PRO A 143 -7.10 -18.35 -5.61
N VAL A 144 -6.51 -18.05 -4.46
CA VAL A 144 -5.20 -18.60 -4.02
C VAL A 144 -5.37 -19.99 -3.39
N GLU A 145 -6.60 -20.45 -3.16
CA GLU A 145 -6.90 -21.74 -2.52
C GLU A 145 -6.36 -22.94 -3.30
N ARG A 146 -6.09 -22.77 -4.59
CA ARG A 146 -5.56 -23.82 -5.46
C ARG A 146 -4.05 -23.69 -5.70
N ASP A 147 -3.43 -22.62 -5.23
CA ASP A 147 -2.00 -22.39 -5.36
C ASP A 147 -1.25 -22.99 -4.15
N LEU A 148 -0.71 -24.20 -4.36
CA LEU A 148 0.04 -24.92 -3.34
C LEU A 148 1.33 -24.19 -2.93
N TYR A 149 1.94 -23.43 -3.83
CA TYR A 149 3.14 -22.65 -3.54
C TYR A 149 2.81 -21.50 -2.59
N LEU A 150 1.79 -20.70 -2.91
CA LEU A 150 1.38 -19.58 -2.05
C LEU A 150 0.87 -20.05 -0.69
N LYS A 151 0.18 -21.19 -0.62
CA LYS A 151 -0.21 -21.81 0.65
C LYS A 151 0.98 -22.24 1.50
N ALA A 152 1.96 -22.91 0.89
CA ALA A 152 3.17 -23.35 1.58
C ALA A 152 4.01 -22.15 2.07
N PHE A 153 4.19 -21.15 1.21
CA PHE A 153 4.89 -19.91 1.53
C PHE A 153 4.20 -19.14 2.66
N GLY A 154 2.88 -18.95 2.57
CA GLY A 154 2.08 -18.30 3.62
C GLY A 154 2.11 -19.06 4.94
N GLY A 155 2.05 -20.40 4.90
CA GLY A 155 2.18 -21.24 6.10
C GLY A 155 3.54 -21.11 6.78
N LEU A 156 4.62 -21.04 5.99
CA LEU A 156 5.98 -20.88 6.50
C LEU A 156 6.18 -19.51 7.15
N LEU A 157 5.85 -18.43 6.44
CA LEU A 157 6.00 -17.05 6.96
C LEU A 157 5.04 -16.76 8.12
N GLY A 158 3.82 -17.30 8.07
CA GLY A 158 2.80 -17.15 9.11
C GLY A 158 3.06 -17.94 10.39
N SER A 159 4.04 -18.85 10.40
CA SER A 159 4.43 -19.64 11.57
C SER A 159 4.97 -18.75 12.71
N ARG A 160 4.96 -19.25 13.96
CA ARG A 160 5.53 -18.51 15.10
C ARG A 160 7.00 -18.13 14.88
N LEU A 161 7.76 -19.02 14.24
CA LEU A 161 9.16 -18.78 13.90
C LEU A 161 9.30 -17.77 12.75
N GLY A 162 8.49 -17.90 11.69
CA GLY A 162 8.45 -16.95 10.58
C GLY A 162 8.13 -15.54 11.07
N LYS A 163 7.07 -15.38 11.88
CA LYS A 163 6.71 -14.11 12.52
C LYS A 163 7.84 -13.56 13.39
N LEU A 164 8.53 -14.40 14.17
CA LEU A 164 9.68 -13.98 14.98
C LEU A 164 10.84 -13.47 14.12
N LEU A 165 11.16 -14.17 13.04
CA LEU A 165 12.24 -13.79 12.12
C LEU A 165 11.91 -12.49 11.37
N ILE A 166 10.67 -12.34 10.91
CA ILE A 166 10.22 -11.12 10.22
C ILE A 166 10.23 -9.93 11.19
N THR A 167 9.61 -10.05 12.37
CA THR A 167 9.42 -8.92 13.29
C THR A 167 10.63 -8.56 14.13
N ARG A 168 11.52 -9.51 14.45
CA ARG A 168 12.69 -9.24 15.31
C ARG A 168 14.02 -9.19 14.58
N ARG A 169 14.10 -9.74 13.36
CA ARG A 169 15.36 -9.80 12.59
C ARG A 169 15.26 -9.11 11.24
N ASN A 170 14.12 -8.51 10.89
CA ASN A 170 13.85 -7.95 9.56
C ASN A 170 14.23 -8.93 8.44
N PHE A 171 14.01 -10.23 8.68
CA PHE A 171 14.52 -11.29 7.82
C PHE A 171 14.05 -11.13 6.37
N PHE A 172 12.78 -10.79 6.15
CA PHE A 172 12.21 -10.59 4.82
C PHE A 172 12.94 -9.47 4.04
N ALA A 173 13.13 -8.31 4.67
CA ALA A 173 13.84 -7.18 4.05
C ALA A 173 15.28 -7.56 3.69
N ARG A 174 16.00 -8.22 4.61
CA ARG A 174 17.40 -8.64 4.38
C ARG A 174 17.54 -9.71 3.30
N SER A 175 16.57 -10.61 3.19
CA SER A 175 16.57 -11.63 2.14
C SER A 175 16.31 -11.02 0.77
N CYS A 176 15.36 -10.08 0.66
CA CYS A 176 15.10 -9.37 -0.59
C CYS A 176 16.27 -8.45 -1.01
N GLU A 177 16.97 -7.81 -0.06
CA GLU A 177 18.18 -7.03 -0.35
C GLU A 177 19.28 -7.89 -1.01
N GLY A 178 19.47 -9.12 -0.54
CA GLY A 178 20.48 -10.05 -1.07
C GLY A 178 20.23 -10.50 -2.50
N ASP A 179 18.96 -10.63 -2.91
CA ASP A 179 18.57 -11.13 -4.23
C ASP A 179 18.25 -10.00 -5.24
N CYS A 180 17.77 -8.83 -4.78
CA CYS A 180 17.38 -7.71 -5.65
C CYS A 180 18.50 -6.70 -5.94
N TRP A 181 19.60 -6.68 -5.17
CA TRP A 181 20.68 -5.71 -5.39
C TRP A 181 22.07 -6.36 -5.30
N PRO A 182 22.55 -7.00 -6.38
CA PRO A 182 23.93 -7.50 -6.44
C PRO A 182 25.02 -6.40 -6.43
N GLY A 183 24.64 -5.12 -6.43
CA GLY A 183 25.52 -3.99 -6.76
C GLY A 183 26.32 -3.37 -5.62
N GLU A 184 25.99 -3.59 -4.35
CA GLU A 184 26.59 -2.81 -3.24
C GLU A 184 27.89 -3.37 -2.66
N LEU A 185 28.35 -4.56 -3.08
CA LEU A 185 29.69 -5.04 -2.72
C LEU A 185 30.81 -4.46 -3.60
N ALA A 186 30.50 -3.80 -4.73
CA ALA A 186 31.50 -3.30 -5.67
C ALA A 186 32.02 -1.88 -5.36
N LEU A 187 31.28 -1.06 -4.60
CA LEU A 187 31.63 0.35 -4.36
C LEU A 187 32.46 0.58 -3.09
N ARG A 188 32.62 -0.42 -2.22
CA ARG A 188 33.45 -0.32 -1.00
C ARG A 188 34.92 -0.69 -1.18
N LYS A 189 35.35 -1.14 -2.37
CA LYS A 189 36.76 -1.56 -2.62
C LYS A 189 37.60 -0.58 -3.47
N ARG A 190 37.08 0.61 -3.82
CA ARG A 190 37.84 1.62 -4.61
C ARG A 190 38.22 2.91 -3.87
N SER A 191 37.91 3.04 -2.57
CA SER A 191 38.27 4.21 -1.76
C SER A 191 39.37 3.95 -0.72
N GLY A 192 40.20 2.93 -0.92
CA GLY A 192 41.27 2.56 0.01
C GLY A 192 42.50 1.97 -0.68
N GLN A 193 43.13 2.73 -1.56
CA GLN A 193 44.54 2.60 -1.94
C GLN A 193 45.06 3.99 -2.30
N GLY A 194 45.54 4.69 -1.27
CA GLY A 194 46.70 5.57 -1.36
C GLY A 194 47.92 4.79 -0.91
#